data_AF-A0AAW3QYU9-F1
#
_entry.id   AF-A0AAW3QYU9-F1
#
_cell.length_a   1.000
_cell.length_b   1.000
_cell.length_c   1.000
_cell.angle_alpha   90.00
_cell.angle_beta   90.00
_cell.angle_gamma   90.00
#
_symmetry.space_group_name_H-M   'P 1'
#
loop_
_entity.id
_entity.type
_entity.pdbx_description
1 polymer ?
#
loop_
_entity_poly.entity_id
_entity_poly.type
_entity_poly.pdbx_seq_one_letter_code
_entity_poly.pdbx_strand_id
1 'polypeptide(L)'
;MQRGVQNIWNGNSKHTQGMMIKSLIACAFLMMPIVAYSDDLSKVHINGKTFGVYGNYNQGFAYTFNGHAFTPDDYSFSSKIFKIIEGDGKTYVITVDQDDGSASAPQYRAFDVTGDAFIPSALIGQGIGDHLDGAWSVIGGDAVATIQKDDGSSATTFHIRDGLVHILTQGRDNSLSGPSTPPGGDYAAFVAGMRLKEAFHSKAINPILRKAFPEPVYSDVFKLAEEDFGSAFQAGNQGSFAFLSQPHDSRDRYIAIAIQPNGTAVAIFSSNGHHEVTYGNPDPLIKMRLQREIP
;
A
#
# COMPACT_ATOMS: atom_id res chain seq x y z
N MET A 1 64.28 64.71 -10.32
CA MET A 1 65.18 64.22 -9.25
C MET A 1 64.28 63.86 -8.06
N GLN A 2 64.18 62.57 -7.71
CA GLN A 2 64.67 62.00 -6.44
C GLN A 2 64.14 62.74 -5.20
N ARG A 3 63.57 62.15 -4.15
CA ARG A 3 63.46 60.80 -3.56
C ARG A 3 62.32 60.91 -2.51
N GLY A 4 61.64 59.82 -2.12
CA GLY A 4 61.88 59.11 -0.86
C GLY A 4 61.28 59.85 0.36
N VAL A 5 60.57 59.26 1.31
CA VAL A 5 60.96 58.12 2.16
C VAL A 5 59.70 57.56 2.86
N GLN A 6 59.73 56.25 3.14
CA GLN A 6 58.81 55.43 3.96
C GLN A 6 58.70 55.95 5.43
N ASN A 7 57.83 55.50 6.35
CA ASN A 7 57.81 54.15 6.93
C ASN A 7 56.87 54.07 8.18
N ILE A 8 56.38 52.84 8.46
CA ILE A 8 56.14 52.19 9.78
C ILE A 8 54.80 52.38 10.55
N TRP A 9 54.04 51.28 10.53
CA TRP A 9 53.32 50.52 11.58
C TRP A 9 53.14 51.04 13.03
N ASN A 10 51.93 50.77 13.56
CA ASN A 10 51.58 49.91 14.72
C ASN A 10 50.68 50.57 15.81
N GLY A 11 49.65 49.86 16.29
CA GLY A 11 49.09 50.08 17.64
C GLY A 11 47.57 49.92 17.84
N ASN A 12 47.17 48.77 18.40
CA ASN A 12 45.91 48.39 19.05
C ASN A 12 45.11 49.46 19.85
N SER A 13 43.77 49.39 19.82
CA SER A 13 42.90 48.87 20.92
C SER A 13 41.50 49.52 21.05
N LYS A 14 40.48 48.64 20.99
CA LYS A 14 39.20 48.53 21.72
C LYS A 14 38.43 49.75 22.30
N HIS A 15 37.15 49.76 21.90
CA HIS A 15 35.89 49.88 22.68
C HIS A 15 35.17 51.23 22.92
N THR A 16 33.90 51.18 22.47
CA THR A 16 32.64 51.66 23.08
C THR A 16 32.23 53.14 23.02
N GLN A 17 31.05 53.36 22.41
CA GLN A 17 29.85 54.08 22.90
C GLN A 17 29.24 54.95 21.79
N GLY A 18 27.93 54.80 21.53
CA GLY A 18 27.24 55.63 20.54
C GLY A 18 25.84 55.15 20.15
N MET A 19 24.95 55.14 21.12
CA MET A 19 23.52 54.83 21.08
C MET A 19 22.73 55.71 20.09
N MET A 20 21.89 55.13 19.22
CA MET A 20 20.53 55.65 18.97
C MET A 20 19.55 54.51 18.68
N ILE A 21 18.60 54.40 19.59
CA ILE A 21 17.45 53.49 19.60
C ILE A 21 16.24 54.28 19.11
N LYS A 22 15.38 53.62 18.31
CA LYS A 22 13.89 53.66 18.27
C LYS A 22 13.42 53.61 16.82
N SER A 23 12.45 52.80 16.37
CA SER A 23 11.72 51.64 16.88
C SER A 23 10.72 51.33 15.74
N LEU A 24 10.55 50.07 15.31
CA LEU A 24 9.22 49.54 14.94
C LEU A 24 9.26 48.00 14.77
N ILE A 25 8.87 47.32 15.85
CA ILE A 25 7.89 46.22 15.95
C ILE A 25 7.88 45.16 14.82
N ALA A 26 8.46 44.02 15.20
CA ALA A 26 7.94 42.64 15.13
C ALA A 26 7.27 42.12 13.84
N CYS A 27 7.95 41.16 13.21
CA CYS A 27 7.39 39.83 12.97
C CYS A 27 8.47 38.80 13.29
N ALA A 28 8.40 38.22 14.49
CA ALA A 28 9.12 36.99 14.78
C ALA A 28 8.47 35.88 13.97
N PHE A 29 8.95 35.65 12.75
CA PHE A 29 8.81 34.33 12.14
C PHE A 29 9.66 33.40 12.99
N LEU A 30 8.98 32.57 13.78
CA LEU A 30 9.52 31.32 14.26
C LEU A 30 10.21 30.64 13.08
N MET A 31 11.53 30.72 13.01
CA MET A 31 12.30 29.80 12.20
C MET A 31 12.13 28.44 12.86
N MET A 32 11.05 27.75 12.48
CA MET A 32 11.02 26.31 12.54
C MET A 32 12.30 25.83 11.85
N PRO A 33 13.06 24.90 12.44
CA PRO A 33 14.11 24.25 11.68
C PRO A 33 13.43 23.65 10.45
N ILE A 34 13.78 24.15 9.27
CA ILE A 34 13.56 23.41 8.05
C ILE A 34 14.40 22.15 8.26
N VAL A 35 13.72 21.06 8.64
CA VAL A 35 14.31 19.73 8.55
C VAL A 35 14.49 19.52 7.06
N ALA A 36 15.72 19.75 6.59
CA ALA A 36 16.13 19.35 5.26
C ALA A 36 16.05 17.82 5.22
N TYR A 37 14.96 17.29 4.65
CA TYR A 37 14.95 15.92 4.16
C TYR A 37 16.03 15.84 3.08
N SER A 38 16.95 14.88 3.20
CA SER A 38 18.02 14.73 2.21
C SER A 38 17.42 14.49 0.83
N ASP A 39 17.93 15.20 -0.16
CA ASP A 39 17.70 14.90 -1.57
C ASP A 39 18.25 13.49 -1.85
N ASP A 40 17.39 12.47 -1.86
CA ASP A 40 17.78 11.06 -2.05
C ASP A 40 18.16 10.77 -3.52
N LEU A 41 19.25 11.40 -3.98
CA LEU A 41 19.97 10.97 -5.16
C LEU A 41 20.66 9.64 -4.84
N SER A 42 20.04 8.53 -5.23
CA SER A 42 20.63 7.19 -5.09
C SER A 42 21.09 6.66 -6.45
N LYS A 43 22.37 6.31 -6.57
CA LYS A 43 22.95 5.73 -7.79
C LYS A 43 23.80 4.52 -7.46
N VAL A 44 23.78 3.53 -8.34
CA VAL A 44 24.58 2.30 -8.23
C VAL A 44 25.19 1.95 -9.59
N HIS A 45 26.38 1.35 -9.56
CA HIS A 45 27.05 0.86 -10.76
C HIS A 45 26.90 -0.65 -10.83
N ILE A 46 26.41 -1.15 -11.97
CA ILE A 46 26.08 -2.56 -12.22
C ILE A 46 26.65 -2.91 -13.58
N ASN A 47 27.62 -3.82 -13.62
CA ASN A 47 28.22 -4.32 -14.86
C ASN A 47 28.67 -3.20 -15.84
N GLY A 48 29.28 -2.13 -15.30
CA GLY A 48 29.77 -0.98 -16.08
C GLY A 48 28.69 0.02 -16.50
N LYS A 49 27.43 -0.20 -16.13
CA LYS A 49 26.29 0.70 -16.35
C LYS A 49 25.88 1.34 -15.02
N THR A 50 25.23 2.50 -15.07
CA THR A 50 24.76 3.21 -13.87
C THR A 50 23.24 3.18 -13.82
N PHE A 51 22.68 2.66 -12.73
CA PHE A 51 21.28 2.86 -12.37
C PHE A 51 21.20 4.05 -11.41
N GLY A 52 20.20 4.92 -11.56
CA GLY A 52 20.01 6.01 -10.63
C GLY A 52 18.57 6.48 -10.50
N VAL A 53 18.22 6.90 -9.29
CA VAL A 53 16.96 7.54 -8.90
C VAL A 53 17.22 9.02 -8.71
N TYR A 54 16.41 9.86 -9.36
CA TYR A 54 16.54 11.31 -9.37
C TYR A 54 15.18 11.93 -9.13
N GLY A 55 15.11 12.96 -8.29
CA GLY A 55 13.86 13.68 -8.08
C GLY A 55 13.68 14.10 -6.64
N ASN A 56 12.49 14.61 -6.35
CA ASN A 56 12.05 14.97 -5.01
C ASN A 56 10.52 14.96 -4.94
N TYR A 57 9.99 15.00 -3.73
CA TYR A 57 8.55 14.94 -3.46
C TYR A 57 7.72 16.01 -4.19
N ASN A 58 8.29 17.16 -4.56
CA ASN A 58 7.58 18.24 -5.25
C ASN A 58 7.58 18.10 -6.79
N GLN A 59 8.51 17.31 -7.34
CA GLN A 59 8.77 17.24 -8.78
C GLN A 59 8.54 15.83 -9.36
N GLY A 60 8.31 14.85 -8.49
CA GLY A 60 8.29 13.43 -8.87
C GLY A 60 9.70 12.85 -8.96
N PHE A 61 9.75 11.54 -9.19
CA PHE A 61 10.99 10.78 -9.31
C PHE A 61 11.15 10.22 -10.72
N ALA A 62 12.40 10.11 -11.17
CA ALA A 62 12.80 9.52 -12.44
C ALA A 62 13.90 8.50 -12.19
N TYR A 63 13.78 7.36 -12.85
CA TYR A 63 14.75 6.26 -12.81
C TYR A 63 15.52 6.26 -14.12
N THR A 64 16.81 6.03 -14.04
CA THR A 64 17.68 5.99 -15.23
C THR A 64 18.55 4.77 -15.23
N PHE A 65 18.83 4.23 -16.41
CA PHE A 65 19.86 3.21 -16.61
C PHE A 65 20.41 3.29 -18.01
N ASN A 66 21.73 3.42 -18.13
CA ASN A 66 22.43 3.35 -19.40
C ASN A 66 21.82 4.25 -20.51
N GLY A 67 21.42 5.47 -20.16
CA GLY A 67 20.81 6.43 -21.08
C GLY A 67 19.29 6.30 -21.28
N HIS A 68 18.66 5.27 -20.71
CA HIS A 68 17.20 5.13 -20.64
C HIS A 68 16.65 5.81 -19.39
N ALA A 69 15.45 6.38 -19.50
CA ALA A 69 14.75 7.03 -18.39
C ALA A 69 13.30 6.53 -18.30
N PHE A 70 12.79 6.43 -17.08
CA PHE A 70 11.42 6.08 -16.75
C PHE A 70 10.93 7.00 -15.65
N THR A 71 9.71 7.48 -15.80
CA THR A 71 9.03 8.32 -14.83
C THR A 71 7.73 7.58 -14.49
N PRO A 72 7.48 7.23 -13.23
CA PRO A 72 6.23 6.60 -12.84
C PRO A 72 5.09 7.61 -12.96
N ASP A 73 3.88 7.12 -13.21
CA ASP A 73 2.67 7.94 -13.32
C ASP A 73 2.18 8.44 -11.95
N ASP A 74 2.62 7.81 -10.87
CA ASP A 74 2.21 8.10 -9.49
C ASP A 74 3.20 9.02 -8.76
N TYR A 75 2.67 9.80 -7.81
CA TYR A 75 3.47 10.66 -6.94
C TYR A 75 3.94 9.89 -5.71
N SER A 76 5.27 9.75 -5.57
CA SER A 76 5.90 9.26 -4.34
C SER A 76 6.50 10.40 -3.54
N PHE A 77 6.44 10.31 -2.21
CA PHE A 77 7.08 11.28 -1.30
C PHE A 77 8.59 11.07 -1.20
N SER A 78 9.02 9.81 -1.21
CA SER A 78 10.42 9.45 -1.36
C SER A 78 10.56 8.25 -2.27
N SER A 79 11.67 8.19 -3.01
CA SER A 79 12.07 7.00 -3.74
C SER A 79 13.57 6.81 -3.62
N LYS A 80 14.00 5.58 -3.35
CA LYS A 80 15.42 5.23 -3.25
C LYS A 80 15.68 3.79 -3.65
N ILE A 81 16.94 3.51 -4.00
CA ILE A 81 17.41 2.14 -4.18
C ILE A 81 17.37 1.42 -2.84
N PHE A 82 16.59 0.36 -2.77
CA PHE A 82 16.45 -0.50 -1.60
C PHE A 82 17.49 -1.61 -1.60
N LYS A 83 17.61 -2.36 -2.70
CA LYS A 83 18.50 -3.51 -2.81
C LYS A 83 18.85 -3.83 -4.26
N ILE A 84 19.96 -4.54 -4.45
CA ILE A 84 20.30 -5.19 -5.71
C ILE A 84 20.29 -6.70 -5.46
N ILE A 85 19.63 -7.45 -6.33
CA ILE A 85 19.60 -8.92 -6.28
C ILE A 85 20.11 -9.51 -7.59
N GLU A 86 20.83 -10.62 -7.48
CA GLU A 86 21.46 -11.31 -8.60
C GLU A 86 21.28 -12.82 -8.46
N GLY A 87 21.09 -13.50 -9.58
CA GLY A 87 20.97 -14.95 -9.65
C GLY A 87 20.48 -15.38 -11.03
N ASP A 88 20.70 -16.63 -11.42
CA ASP A 88 20.23 -17.19 -12.70
C ASP A 88 20.59 -16.36 -13.95
N GLY A 89 21.72 -15.64 -13.91
CA GLY A 89 22.14 -14.74 -15.01
C GLY A 89 21.32 -13.45 -15.13
N LYS A 90 20.49 -13.13 -14.14
CA LYS A 90 19.70 -11.91 -14.03
C LYS A 90 20.21 -11.01 -12.92
N THR A 91 20.10 -9.69 -13.14
CA THR A 91 20.32 -8.67 -12.11
C THR A 91 19.10 -7.76 -12.04
N TYR A 92 18.60 -7.54 -10.83
CA TYR A 92 17.50 -6.61 -10.57
C TYR A 92 17.91 -5.54 -9.57
N VAL A 93 17.47 -4.31 -9.83
CA VAL A 93 17.48 -3.22 -8.85
C VAL A 93 16.10 -3.09 -8.27
N ILE A 94 16.00 -3.13 -6.95
CA ILE A 94 14.75 -2.92 -6.21
C ILE A 94 14.78 -1.51 -5.65
N THR A 95 13.75 -0.73 -5.96
CA THR A 95 13.51 0.57 -5.33
C THR A 95 12.37 0.46 -4.33
N VAL A 96 12.40 1.33 -3.34
CA VAL A 96 11.31 1.52 -2.38
C VAL A 96 10.80 2.94 -2.51
N ASP A 97 9.48 3.04 -2.61
CA ASP A 97 8.72 4.26 -2.73
C ASP A 97 7.86 4.41 -1.45
N GLN A 98 7.86 5.59 -0.84
CA GLN A 98 6.98 5.90 0.31
C GLN A 98 6.02 7.01 -0.07
N ASP A 99 4.73 6.79 0.22
CA ASP A 99 3.66 7.79 0.08
C ASP A 99 3.41 8.51 1.41
N ASP A 100 2.68 9.62 1.36
CA ASP A 100 2.64 10.71 2.35
C ASP A 100 1.81 10.48 3.62
N GLY A 101 1.40 9.25 3.88
CA GLY A 101 0.59 8.89 5.04
C GLY A 101 1.42 8.30 6.17
N SER A 102 1.16 8.71 7.41
CA SER A 102 1.69 8.07 8.63
C SER A 102 1.13 6.64 8.87
N ALA A 103 0.67 5.97 7.82
CA ALA A 103 0.04 4.65 7.80
C ALA A 103 0.09 3.96 6.41
N SER A 104 0.93 4.45 5.47
CA SER A 104 1.11 3.82 4.16
C SER A 104 2.35 2.93 4.13
N ALA A 105 2.11 1.63 3.97
CA ALA A 105 3.12 0.60 3.75
C ALA A 105 4.13 0.99 2.65
N PRO A 106 5.43 0.68 2.79
CA PRO A 106 6.41 0.90 1.75
C PRO A 106 6.03 0.11 0.49
N GLN A 107 6.12 0.76 -0.66
CA GLN A 107 5.83 0.18 -1.97
C GLN A 107 7.15 -0.07 -2.69
N TYR A 108 7.20 -1.07 -3.56
CA TYR A 108 8.44 -1.47 -4.22
C TYR A 108 8.27 -1.55 -5.72
N ARG A 109 9.39 -1.40 -6.42
CA ARG A 109 9.49 -1.67 -7.84
C ARG A 109 10.79 -2.41 -8.13
N ALA A 110 10.69 -3.49 -8.87
CA ALA A 110 11.85 -4.17 -9.42
C ALA A 110 12.13 -3.66 -10.84
N PHE A 111 13.41 -3.47 -11.16
CA PHE A 111 13.92 -3.12 -12.47
C PHE A 111 14.84 -4.25 -12.93
N ASP A 112 14.47 -5.00 -13.97
CA ASP A 112 15.41 -5.92 -14.62
C ASP A 112 16.46 -5.08 -15.35
N VAL A 113 17.73 -5.16 -14.93
CA VAL A 113 18.86 -4.40 -15.49
C VAL A 113 19.88 -5.31 -16.17
N THR A 114 19.48 -6.54 -16.52
CA THR A 114 20.37 -7.52 -17.15
C THR A 114 20.80 -7.07 -18.56
N GLY A 115 19.90 -6.43 -19.29
CA GLY A 115 20.11 -5.96 -20.66
C GLY A 115 20.78 -4.59 -20.78
N ASP A 116 20.68 -3.98 -21.95
CA ASP A 116 21.15 -2.61 -22.20
C ASP A 116 20.18 -1.52 -21.74
N ALA A 117 18.90 -1.87 -21.60
CA ALA A 117 17.86 -1.05 -20.99
C ALA A 117 17.31 -1.75 -19.74
N PHE A 118 16.71 -0.99 -18.82
CA PHE A 118 15.93 -1.60 -17.75
C PHE A 118 14.53 -1.95 -18.23
N ILE A 119 13.88 -2.90 -17.54
CA ILE A 119 12.44 -3.12 -17.64
C ILE A 119 11.84 -2.87 -16.24
N PRO A 120 11.03 -1.82 -16.06
CA PRO A 120 10.39 -1.56 -14.77
C PRO A 120 9.19 -2.49 -14.61
N SER A 121 9.00 -3.02 -13.39
CA SER A 121 7.75 -3.67 -13.01
C SER A 121 6.67 -2.66 -12.65
N ALA A 122 5.43 -3.14 -12.53
CA ALA A 122 4.39 -2.40 -11.80
C ALA A 122 4.77 -2.22 -10.32
N LEU A 123 4.12 -1.27 -9.66
CA LEU A 123 4.30 -1.01 -8.22
C LEU A 123 3.74 -2.17 -7.40
N ILE A 124 4.47 -2.63 -6.39
CA ILE A 124 4.07 -3.75 -5.53
C ILE A 124 4.04 -3.34 -4.05
N GLY A 125 3.25 -4.04 -3.24
CA GLY A 125 3.19 -3.77 -1.79
C GLY A 125 2.13 -2.76 -1.35
N GLN A 126 1.34 -2.20 -2.28
CA GLN A 126 0.18 -1.37 -1.92
C GLN A 126 -0.76 -2.12 -0.96
N GLY A 127 -0.95 -1.56 0.24
CA GLY A 127 -1.86 -2.10 1.25
C GLY A 127 -1.31 -3.30 2.06
N ILE A 128 -0.01 -3.61 2.00
CA ILE A 128 0.60 -4.72 2.74
C ILE A 128 1.52 -4.21 3.88
N GLY A 129 0.93 -3.76 5.00
CA GLY A 129 1.59 -3.58 6.34
C GLY A 129 2.84 -2.68 6.44
N ASP A 130 3.17 -2.18 7.63
CA ASP A 130 4.20 -1.15 7.83
C ASP A 130 5.64 -1.71 7.99
N HIS A 131 5.89 -3.01 7.84
CA HIS A 131 7.20 -3.60 8.11
C HIS A 131 7.69 -4.64 7.11
N LEU A 132 8.71 -4.28 6.33
CA LEU A 132 9.20 -5.10 5.22
C LEU A 132 10.71 -5.03 5.02
N ASP A 133 11.44 -5.88 5.74
CA ASP A 133 12.64 -6.50 5.16
C ASP A 133 12.15 -7.62 4.21
N GLY A 134 11.75 -7.23 3.00
CA GLY A 134 11.33 -8.20 2.00
C GLY A 134 12.45 -9.21 1.73
N ALA A 135 12.13 -10.51 1.82
CA ALA A 135 13.06 -11.54 1.38
C ALA A 135 13.07 -11.54 -0.16
N TRP A 136 14.02 -10.80 -0.73
CA TRP A 136 14.23 -10.68 -2.16
C TRP A 136 15.29 -11.67 -2.63
N SER A 137 14.99 -12.42 -3.68
CA SER A 137 15.89 -13.38 -4.32
C SER A 137 15.62 -13.48 -5.81
N VAL A 138 16.53 -14.08 -6.56
CA VAL A 138 16.28 -14.47 -7.95
C VAL A 138 16.06 -15.98 -8.01
N ILE A 139 14.93 -16.42 -8.57
CA ILE A 139 14.58 -17.84 -8.69
C ILE A 139 14.00 -18.12 -10.07
N GLY A 140 14.64 -19.03 -10.81
CA GLY A 140 14.24 -19.37 -12.18
C GLY A 140 14.32 -18.19 -13.15
N GLY A 141 15.12 -17.17 -12.82
CA GLY A 141 15.21 -15.91 -13.55
C GLY A 141 14.13 -14.87 -13.19
N ASP A 142 13.27 -15.10 -12.20
CA ASP A 142 12.34 -14.09 -11.66
C ASP A 142 12.99 -13.33 -10.50
N ALA A 143 12.71 -12.03 -10.39
CA ALA A 143 12.80 -11.38 -9.08
C ALA A 143 11.62 -11.84 -8.22
N VAL A 144 11.93 -12.48 -7.09
CA VAL A 144 10.94 -12.99 -6.14
C VAL A 144 10.99 -12.17 -4.87
N ALA A 145 9.87 -11.56 -4.51
CA ALA A 145 9.69 -10.83 -3.26
C ALA A 145 8.70 -11.58 -2.37
N THR A 146 9.08 -11.86 -1.12
CA THR A 146 8.10 -12.26 -0.10
C THR A 146 7.93 -11.14 0.90
N ILE A 147 6.69 -10.66 1.00
CA ILE A 147 6.28 -9.46 1.74
C ILE A 147 5.33 -9.90 2.85
N GLN A 148 5.74 -9.76 4.11
CA GLN A 148 4.98 -10.19 5.28
C GLN A 148 4.33 -9.00 5.99
N LYS A 149 3.14 -9.19 6.57
CA LYS A 149 2.52 -8.20 7.47
C LYS A 149 3.21 -8.15 8.83
N ASP A 150 3.09 -7.01 9.50
CA ASP A 150 3.69 -6.71 10.81
C ASP A 150 3.33 -7.70 11.92
N ASP A 151 2.13 -8.25 11.86
CA ASP A 151 1.61 -9.25 12.81
C ASP A 151 2.08 -10.68 12.49
N GLY A 152 2.85 -10.85 11.42
CA GLY A 152 3.34 -12.12 10.92
C GLY A 152 2.27 -13.01 10.29
N SER A 153 1.01 -12.56 10.22
CA SER A 153 -0.16 -13.37 9.84
C SER A 153 -0.11 -13.89 8.41
N SER A 154 0.45 -13.10 7.50
CA SER A 154 0.37 -13.38 6.07
C SER A 154 1.60 -12.86 5.35
N ALA A 155 2.06 -13.66 4.38
CA ALA A 155 3.15 -13.31 3.48
C ALA A 155 2.65 -13.41 2.04
N THR A 156 2.85 -12.37 1.24
CA THR A 156 2.55 -12.37 -0.19
C THR A 156 3.84 -12.54 -0.98
N THR A 157 3.90 -13.55 -1.84
CA THR A 157 5.02 -13.82 -2.74
C THR A 157 4.70 -13.32 -4.14
N PHE A 158 5.51 -12.38 -4.61
CA PHE A 158 5.48 -11.78 -5.93
C PHE A 158 6.61 -12.37 -6.78
N HIS A 159 6.29 -12.74 -8.01
CA HIS A 159 7.23 -13.15 -9.05
C HIS A 159 7.22 -12.12 -10.15
N ILE A 160 8.39 -11.59 -10.47
CA ILE A 160 8.52 -10.47 -11.39
C ILE A 160 9.41 -10.87 -12.55
N ARG A 161 8.83 -10.87 -13.76
CA ARG A 161 9.51 -11.22 -15.01
C ARG A 161 9.11 -10.25 -16.11
N ASP A 162 10.10 -9.72 -16.83
CA ASP A 162 9.87 -8.86 -17.99
C ASP A 162 8.88 -7.70 -17.70
N GLY A 163 8.95 -7.13 -16.49
CA GLY A 163 8.07 -6.05 -16.01
C GLY A 163 6.68 -6.50 -15.54
N LEU A 164 6.31 -7.76 -15.75
CA LEU A 164 5.04 -8.33 -15.29
C LEU A 164 5.18 -8.83 -13.85
N VAL A 165 4.15 -8.56 -13.04
CA VAL A 165 4.05 -9.00 -11.64
C VAL A 165 3.03 -10.13 -11.56
N HIS A 166 3.48 -11.30 -11.13
CA HIS A 166 2.65 -12.47 -10.86
C HIS A 166 2.59 -12.73 -9.36
N ILE A 167 1.38 -12.77 -8.79
CA ILE A 167 1.18 -13.09 -7.38
C ILE A 167 0.96 -14.60 -7.28
N LEU A 168 1.98 -15.35 -6.83
CA LEU A 168 1.91 -16.82 -6.77
C LEU A 168 1.36 -17.32 -5.43
N THR A 169 1.65 -16.62 -4.34
CA THR A 169 1.17 -16.99 -3.01
C THR A 169 0.77 -15.73 -2.29
N GLN A 170 -0.52 -15.37 -2.28
CA GLN A 170 -1.03 -14.67 -1.12
C GLN A 170 -1.11 -15.75 -0.04
N GLY A 171 -0.28 -15.68 0.99
CA GLY A 171 -0.48 -16.44 2.21
C GLY A 171 -1.86 -16.04 2.73
N ARG A 172 -2.88 -16.75 2.26
CA ARG A 172 -4.22 -16.64 2.80
C ARG A 172 -4.09 -17.21 4.18
N ASP A 173 -4.00 -16.32 5.15
CA ASP A 173 -4.18 -16.70 6.53
C ASP A 173 -5.60 -17.23 6.67
N ASN A 174 -5.80 -18.53 6.43
CA ASN A 174 -7.09 -19.17 6.63
C ASN A 174 -7.33 -19.43 8.13
N SER A 175 -6.44 -18.94 9.02
CA SER A 175 -6.65 -19.05 10.44
C SER A 175 -7.84 -18.18 10.83
N LEU A 176 -8.85 -18.84 11.36
CA LEU A 176 -9.99 -18.12 11.90
C LEU A 176 -9.57 -17.47 13.22
N SER A 177 -9.95 -16.21 13.42
CA SER A 177 -9.64 -15.40 14.60
C SER A 177 -10.90 -15.01 15.38
N GLY A 178 -10.73 -14.51 16.61
CA GLY A 178 -11.84 -14.09 17.46
C GLY A 178 -12.58 -15.23 18.18
N PRO A 179 -13.72 -14.93 18.84
CA PRO A 179 -14.46 -15.92 19.62
C PRO A 179 -15.21 -16.90 18.71
N SER A 180 -15.46 -18.12 19.20
CA SER A 180 -16.23 -19.15 18.47
C SER A 180 -17.71 -18.81 18.33
N THR A 181 -18.20 -17.86 19.13
CA THR A 181 -19.57 -17.36 19.10
C THR A 181 -19.57 -15.86 19.38
N PRO A 182 -20.49 -15.07 18.80
CA PRO A 182 -20.63 -13.66 19.13
C PRO A 182 -20.82 -13.43 20.63
N PRO A 183 -20.07 -12.51 21.26
CA PRO A 183 -20.39 -12.05 22.61
C PRO A 183 -21.82 -11.50 22.65
N GLY A 184 -22.65 -12.01 23.57
CA GLY A 184 -24.07 -11.66 23.65
C GLY A 184 -24.98 -12.40 22.67
N GLY A 185 -24.43 -13.25 21.79
CA GLY A 185 -25.20 -14.14 20.91
C GLY A 185 -25.84 -13.49 19.68
N ASP A 186 -25.73 -12.17 19.52
CA ASP A 186 -26.24 -11.44 18.36
C ASP A 186 -25.18 -11.34 17.27
N TYR A 187 -25.36 -12.12 16.21
CA TYR A 187 -24.43 -12.18 15.08
C TYR A 187 -24.43 -10.88 14.25
N ALA A 188 -25.58 -10.22 14.12
CA ALA A 188 -25.70 -8.99 13.35
C ALA A 188 -25.00 -7.83 14.06
N ALA A 189 -25.23 -7.69 15.36
CA ALA A 189 -24.56 -6.69 16.17
C ALA A 189 -23.03 -6.90 16.20
N PHE A 190 -22.60 -8.17 16.25
CA PHE A 190 -21.17 -8.50 16.29
C PHE A 190 -20.42 -8.15 15.00
N VAL A 191 -21.06 -8.30 13.83
CA VAL A 191 -20.44 -7.92 12.56
C VAL A 191 -20.65 -6.46 12.20
N ALA A 192 -21.46 -5.69 12.93
CA ALA A 192 -21.66 -4.28 12.61
C ALA A 192 -20.33 -3.50 12.67
N GLY A 193 -19.95 -2.88 11.56
CA GLY A 193 -18.67 -2.18 11.39
C GLY A 193 -17.48 -3.08 11.05
N MET A 194 -17.65 -4.41 11.08
CA MET A 194 -16.62 -5.38 10.67
C MET A 194 -16.44 -5.34 9.15
N ARG A 195 -15.20 -5.43 8.67
CA ARG A 195 -14.93 -5.53 7.24
C ARG A 195 -15.34 -6.90 6.71
N LEU A 196 -15.69 -6.98 5.42
CA LEU A 196 -16.10 -8.23 4.79
C LEU A 196 -15.00 -9.29 4.90
N LYS A 197 -13.76 -8.88 4.62
CA LYS A 197 -12.55 -9.70 4.82
C LYS A 197 -12.45 -10.26 6.24
N GLU A 198 -12.63 -9.42 7.26
CA GLU A 198 -12.57 -9.82 8.67
C GLU A 198 -13.67 -10.83 9.03
N ALA A 199 -14.88 -10.66 8.49
CA ALA A 199 -15.99 -11.59 8.69
C ALA A 199 -15.69 -12.99 8.10
N PHE A 200 -15.04 -13.04 6.94
CA PHE A 200 -14.58 -14.30 6.35
C PHE A 200 -13.45 -14.97 7.15
N HIS A 201 -12.73 -14.23 7.99
CA HIS A 201 -11.71 -14.78 8.90
C HIS A 201 -12.17 -14.94 10.34
N SER A 202 -13.43 -14.69 10.65
CA SER A 202 -13.94 -14.80 12.02
C SER A 202 -14.36 -16.23 12.36
N LYS A 203 -13.94 -16.75 13.53
CA LYS A 203 -14.38 -18.07 14.05
C LYS A 203 -15.90 -18.14 14.24
N ALA A 204 -16.52 -17.03 14.61
CA ALA A 204 -17.97 -16.95 14.79
C ALA A 204 -18.72 -16.87 13.46
N ILE A 205 -18.15 -16.19 12.45
CA ILE A 205 -18.89 -15.80 11.24
C ILE A 205 -18.56 -16.69 10.03
N ASN A 206 -17.32 -17.13 9.87
CA ASN A 206 -16.92 -18.00 8.78
C ASN A 206 -17.83 -19.25 8.64
N PRO A 207 -18.20 -19.96 9.72
CA PRO A 207 -19.07 -21.14 9.61
C PRO A 207 -20.47 -20.82 9.05
N ILE A 208 -21.03 -19.65 9.39
CA ILE A 208 -22.36 -19.26 8.89
C ILE A 208 -22.29 -18.83 7.42
N LEU A 209 -21.20 -18.17 7.00
CA LEU A 209 -20.95 -17.84 5.60
C LEU A 209 -20.74 -19.11 4.77
N ARG A 210 -19.90 -20.05 5.22
CA ARG A 210 -19.70 -21.36 4.57
C ARG A 210 -20.99 -22.15 4.39
N LYS A 211 -21.92 -22.05 5.34
CA LYS A 211 -23.22 -22.71 5.25
C LYS A 211 -24.15 -22.05 4.23
N ALA A 212 -24.01 -20.75 4.00
CA ALA A 212 -24.87 -20.02 3.07
C ALA A 212 -24.55 -20.34 1.60
N PHE A 213 -23.28 -20.62 1.27
CA PHE A 213 -22.81 -20.81 -0.11
C PHE A 213 -22.37 -22.26 -0.38
N PRO A 214 -22.58 -22.79 -1.61
CA PRO A 214 -21.88 -24.00 -2.04
C PRO A 214 -20.38 -23.72 -2.28
N GLU A 215 -19.51 -24.70 -2.06
CA GLU A 215 -18.03 -24.55 -2.08
C GLU A 215 -17.40 -23.85 -3.30
N PRO A 216 -17.86 -24.03 -4.56
CA PRO A 216 -17.31 -23.23 -5.67
C PRO A 216 -17.67 -21.74 -5.55
N VAL A 217 -18.85 -21.42 -5.03
CA VAL A 217 -19.30 -20.03 -4.84
C VAL A 217 -18.64 -19.42 -3.61
N TYR A 218 -18.58 -20.16 -2.50
CA TYR A 218 -17.89 -19.72 -1.29
C TYR A 218 -16.43 -19.32 -1.61
N SER A 219 -15.72 -20.19 -2.34
CA SER A 219 -14.33 -19.94 -2.72
C SER A 219 -14.16 -18.70 -3.59
N ASP A 220 -15.11 -18.42 -4.46
CA ASP A 220 -15.08 -17.26 -5.37
C ASP A 220 -15.38 -15.96 -4.62
N VAL A 221 -16.42 -15.97 -3.79
CA VAL A 221 -16.79 -14.86 -2.92
C VAL A 221 -15.67 -14.53 -1.93
N PHE A 222 -15.05 -15.55 -1.34
CA PHE A 222 -13.93 -15.38 -0.42
C PHE A 222 -12.75 -14.68 -1.11
N LYS A 223 -12.44 -15.04 -2.36
CA LYS A 223 -11.40 -14.33 -3.14
C LYS A 223 -11.77 -12.88 -3.38
N LEU A 224 -13.03 -12.60 -3.75
CA LEU A 224 -13.49 -11.24 -3.95
C LEU A 224 -13.34 -10.41 -2.67
N ALA A 225 -13.72 -10.96 -1.51
CA ALA A 225 -13.55 -10.31 -0.21
C ALA A 225 -12.08 -10.14 0.22
N GLU A 226 -11.17 -11.02 -0.24
CA GLU A 226 -9.74 -10.89 0.03
C GLU A 226 -9.09 -9.72 -0.72
N GLU A 227 -9.62 -9.42 -1.92
CA GLU A 227 -9.22 -8.32 -2.81
C GLU A 227 -9.86 -6.97 -2.42
N ASP A 228 -10.76 -6.96 -1.44
CA ASP A 228 -11.44 -5.76 -0.94
C ASP A 228 -10.63 -5.00 0.11
N PHE A 229 -10.63 -3.67 -0.01
CA PHE A 229 -9.88 -2.76 0.86
C PHE A 229 -10.76 -1.92 1.80
N GLY A 230 -12.09 -1.99 1.70
CA GLY A 230 -12.94 -1.07 2.49
C GLY A 230 -14.40 -1.44 2.72
N SER A 231 -14.91 -2.55 2.20
CA SER A 231 -16.33 -2.90 2.36
C SER A 231 -16.59 -3.43 3.77
N ALA A 232 -17.46 -2.74 4.50
CA ALA A 232 -17.82 -3.08 5.87
C ALA A 232 -19.32 -3.29 6.04
N PHE A 233 -19.68 -4.11 7.02
CA PHE A 233 -21.05 -4.36 7.39
C PHE A 233 -21.67 -3.12 8.06
N GLN A 234 -22.78 -2.64 7.52
CA GLN A 234 -23.58 -1.58 8.08
C GLN A 234 -24.73 -2.17 8.90
N ALA A 235 -24.91 -1.67 10.13
CA ALA A 235 -26.00 -2.09 10.99
C ALA A 235 -27.36 -1.68 10.39
N GLY A 236 -28.33 -2.60 10.44
CA GLY A 236 -29.70 -2.36 10.04
C GLY A 236 -30.70 -3.05 10.96
N ASN A 237 -31.99 -2.70 10.81
CA ASN A 237 -33.04 -3.17 11.71
C ASN A 237 -33.29 -4.69 11.68
N GLN A 238 -32.87 -5.38 10.60
CA GLN A 238 -33.12 -6.81 10.40
C GLN A 238 -31.84 -7.65 10.33
N GLY A 239 -30.69 -7.02 10.53
CA GLY A 239 -29.37 -7.62 10.32
C GLY A 239 -28.34 -6.56 9.96
N SER A 240 -27.13 -7.01 9.73
CA SER A 240 -26.04 -6.18 9.21
C SER A 240 -25.75 -6.53 7.76
N PHE A 241 -25.52 -5.53 6.94
CA PHE A 241 -25.46 -5.65 5.48
C PHE A 241 -24.12 -5.15 4.93
N ALA A 242 -23.54 -5.86 3.99
CA ALA A 242 -22.34 -5.44 3.28
C ALA A 242 -22.53 -5.62 1.78
N PHE A 243 -21.94 -4.72 1.00
CA PHE A 243 -21.86 -4.82 -0.45
C PHE A 243 -20.41 -4.67 -0.88
N LEU A 244 -19.98 -5.49 -1.83
CA LEU A 244 -18.68 -5.45 -2.44
C LEU A 244 -18.82 -5.73 -3.93
N SER A 245 -18.19 -4.90 -4.75
CA SER A 245 -18.06 -5.14 -6.19
C SER A 245 -16.60 -5.20 -6.60
N GLN A 246 -16.30 -5.94 -7.66
CA GLN A 246 -14.95 -5.96 -8.21
C GLN A 246 -14.55 -4.56 -8.72
N PRO A 247 -13.33 -4.08 -8.41
CA PRO A 247 -12.81 -2.83 -8.96
C PRO A 247 -12.89 -2.83 -10.49
N HIS A 248 -13.40 -1.74 -11.06
CA HIS A 248 -13.59 -1.54 -12.52
C HIS A 248 -14.56 -2.51 -13.22
N ASP A 249 -15.23 -3.40 -12.47
CA ASP A 249 -16.24 -4.34 -12.98
C ASP A 249 -17.43 -4.44 -12.02
N SER A 250 -18.00 -3.28 -11.67
CA SER A 250 -19.03 -3.21 -10.64
C SER A 250 -20.39 -3.78 -11.05
N ARG A 251 -20.58 -4.03 -12.36
CA ARG A 251 -21.83 -4.57 -12.92
C ARG A 251 -21.78 -6.08 -13.12
N ASP A 252 -20.61 -6.65 -13.41
CA ASP A 252 -20.55 -8.06 -13.77
C ASP A 252 -20.19 -8.97 -12.60
N ARG A 253 -19.43 -8.46 -11.62
CA ARG A 253 -19.01 -9.24 -10.45
C ARG A 253 -19.15 -8.50 -9.13
N TYR A 254 -20.11 -8.91 -8.32
CA TYR A 254 -20.37 -8.32 -7.00
C TYR A 254 -21.05 -9.30 -6.04
N ILE A 255 -21.00 -8.95 -4.75
CA ILE A 255 -21.76 -9.61 -3.69
C ILE A 255 -22.43 -8.60 -2.77
N ALA A 256 -23.69 -8.87 -2.42
CA ALA A 256 -24.39 -8.27 -1.29
C ALA A 256 -24.63 -9.37 -0.22
N ILE A 257 -24.22 -9.16 1.03
CA ILE A 257 -24.40 -10.11 2.15
C ILE A 257 -25.19 -9.47 3.27
N ALA A 258 -26.11 -10.23 3.87
CA ALA A 258 -26.79 -9.91 5.12
C ALA A 258 -26.48 -10.98 6.17
N ILE A 259 -26.15 -10.55 7.39
CA ILE A 259 -26.06 -11.42 8.57
C ILE A 259 -27.15 -11.00 9.55
N GLN A 260 -28.02 -11.96 9.89
CA GLN A 260 -29.13 -11.75 10.81
C GLN A 260 -28.72 -12.04 12.26
N PRO A 261 -29.42 -11.50 13.27
CA PRO A 261 -29.07 -11.68 14.68
C PRO A 261 -28.93 -13.15 15.12
N ASN A 262 -29.70 -14.04 14.50
CA ASN A 262 -29.72 -15.48 14.80
C ASN A 262 -28.58 -16.29 14.15
N GLY A 263 -27.65 -15.65 13.44
CA GLY A 263 -26.56 -16.33 12.73
C GLY A 263 -26.95 -16.90 11.38
N THR A 264 -28.06 -16.45 10.79
CA THR A 264 -28.39 -16.75 9.39
C THR A 264 -27.66 -15.76 8.48
N ALA A 265 -26.95 -16.29 7.48
CA ALA A 265 -26.33 -15.50 6.43
C ALA A 265 -27.09 -15.68 5.11
N VAL A 266 -27.36 -14.57 4.44
CA VAL A 266 -28.02 -14.49 3.14
C VAL A 266 -27.12 -13.70 2.22
N ALA A 267 -27.05 -14.06 0.94
CA ALA A 267 -26.36 -13.23 -0.03
C ALA A 267 -26.99 -13.23 -1.42
N ILE A 268 -26.72 -12.17 -2.18
CA ILE A 268 -26.92 -12.11 -3.63
C ILE A 268 -25.53 -11.99 -4.25
N PHE A 269 -25.20 -12.91 -5.15
CA PHE A 269 -23.91 -12.92 -5.84
C PHE A 269 -24.13 -12.98 -7.35
N SER A 270 -23.37 -12.15 -8.08
CA SER A 270 -23.26 -12.15 -9.53
C SER A 270 -21.81 -12.37 -9.91
N SER A 271 -21.54 -13.23 -10.89
CA SER A 271 -20.18 -13.55 -11.35
C SER A 271 -19.96 -13.36 -12.85
N ASN A 272 -20.96 -12.89 -13.62
CA ASN A 272 -20.89 -12.65 -15.07
C ASN A 272 -22.04 -11.74 -15.59
N GLY A 273 -22.44 -10.71 -14.85
CA GLY A 273 -23.34 -9.64 -15.32
C GLY A 273 -24.81 -10.00 -15.62
N HIS A 274 -25.19 -11.29 -15.64
CA HIS A 274 -26.52 -11.70 -16.11
C HIS A 274 -27.24 -12.74 -15.24
N HIS A 275 -26.63 -13.23 -14.16
CA HIS A 275 -27.25 -14.22 -13.28
C HIS A 275 -27.03 -13.89 -11.80
N GLU A 276 -27.91 -13.04 -11.26
CA GLU A 276 -28.04 -12.88 -9.81
C GLU A 276 -28.56 -14.16 -9.17
N VAL A 277 -27.75 -14.78 -8.31
CA VAL A 277 -28.18 -15.94 -7.54
C VAL A 277 -28.27 -15.57 -6.07
N THR A 278 -29.42 -15.89 -5.46
CA THR A 278 -29.65 -15.69 -4.04
C THR A 278 -29.30 -16.95 -3.25
N TYR A 279 -28.54 -16.78 -2.17
CA TYR A 279 -28.05 -17.83 -1.29
C TYR A 279 -28.58 -17.62 0.15
N GLY A 280 -28.69 -18.69 0.94
CA GLY A 280 -29.10 -18.62 2.35
C GLY A 280 -30.61 -18.58 2.64
N ASN A 281 -31.46 -18.82 1.63
CA ASN A 281 -32.94 -18.83 1.71
C ASN A 281 -33.54 -17.62 2.48
N PRO A 282 -33.40 -16.39 1.94
CA PRO A 282 -33.87 -15.19 2.63
C PRO A 282 -35.38 -15.08 2.75
N ASP A 283 -35.80 -14.48 3.87
CA ASP A 283 -37.08 -13.80 3.95
C ASP A 283 -37.19 -12.69 2.87
N PRO A 284 -38.36 -12.48 2.24
CA PRO A 284 -38.55 -11.47 1.21
C PRO A 284 -38.07 -10.06 1.57
N LEU A 285 -38.16 -9.64 2.83
CA LEU A 285 -37.71 -8.32 3.28
C LEU A 285 -36.18 -8.19 3.26
N ILE A 286 -35.46 -9.22 3.68
CA ILE A 286 -34.00 -9.28 3.62
C ILE A 286 -33.55 -9.28 2.16
N LYS A 287 -34.21 -10.08 1.31
CA LYS A 287 -33.91 -10.11 -0.13
C LYS A 287 -34.11 -8.73 -0.77
N MET A 288 -35.24 -8.08 -0.50
CA MET A 288 -35.53 -6.76 -1.03
C MET A 288 -34.53 -5.71 -0.51
N ARG A 289 -34.10 -5.80 0.75
CA ARG A 289 -33.07 -4.91 1.28
C ARG A 289 -31.73 -5.12 0.59
N LEU A 290 -31.29 -6.37 0.41
CA LEU A 290 -30.06 -6.70 -0.30
C LEU A 290 -30.06 -6.19 -1.73
N GLN A 291 -31.20 -6.30 -2.44
CA GLN A 291 -31.34 -5.75 -3.78
C GLN A 291 -31.20 -4.22 -3.84
N ARG A 292 -31.46 -3.50 -2.74
CA ARG A 292 -31.22 -2.05 -2.66
C ARG A 292 -29.76 -1.69 -2.39
N GLU A 293 -28.96 -2.63 -1.89
CA GLU A 293 -27.52 -2.41 -1.70
C GLU A 293 -26.74 -2.56 -3.02
N ILE A 294 -27.35 -3.17 -4.04
CA ILE A 294 -26.77 -3.32 -5.38
C ILE A 294 -27.01 -2.01 -6.16
N PRO A 295 -25.95 -1.32 -6.63
CA PRO A 295 -26.05 -0.05 -7.38
C PRO A 295 -26.75 -0.14 -8.73
#